data_AF-A0A1A8Q983-F1
#
_entry.id   AF-A0A1A8Q983-F1
#
_cell.length_a   1.000
_cell.length_b   1.000
_cell.length_c   1.000
_cell.angle_alpha   90.00
_cell.angle_beta   90.00
_cell.angle_gamma   90.00
#
_symmetry.space_group_name_H-M   'P 1'
#
loop_
_entity.id
_entity.type
_entity.pdbx_description
1 polymer ?
#
loop_
_entity_poly.entity_id
_entity_poly.type
_entity_poly.pdbx_seq_one_letter_code
_entity_poly.pdbx_strand_id
1 'polypeptide(L)'
;MIGVNSLHSAGRLRSRSLCTVRYGRDFRMMDPFRYPRTPRSRSLKPLVFPDLLGKAQDGQNHPQARKRRKALYNSIKNQKLQWTLDEEELRKSFSELGDSLCDSDVSRSMKGEGSSGKLLSDGTKPTGTLLYKNGFLVRKVHADSDGKRTPRGKRGWKTFYAILKGLILYLQKGEYRPEKQLSDEDLKNAVSIHHSLAMKASDYSKRPNVFYLRTADWRVYLFQAPNDEQMQSWITRINTVAALFSSPPFPAAIGSQKKFSRPLLPGTTSKLSEEEQIRSHEARFRAISTELAELRSFPPDRKVKGRELEEYRQRDEYLDFEKTRYGTYIMLLRAKIRSGEEDLSVFESLLLEDSSLQRAHSSPTLQDSSQASQASSTRGGGDSSKASGYSSSSKPRQEGQRHSYRQAVKK
;
A
#
# COMPACT_ATOMS: atom_id res chain seq x y z
N MET A 1 -112.83 -8.96 5.39
CA MET A 1 -112.88 -9.27 6.83
C MET A 1 -111.69 -8.58 7.50
N ILE A 2 -111.98 -7.64 8.40
CA ILE A 2 -111.35 -7.41 9.72
C ILE A 2 -109.82 -7.71 9.77
N GLY A 3 -108.86 -6.78 9.89
CA GLY A 3 -108.79 -5.57 10.72
C GLY A 3 -108.16 -5.88 12.09
N VAL A 4 -106.90 -5.47 12.36
CA VAL A 4 -106.41 -4.74 13.57
C VAL A 4 -104.86 -4.71 13.76
N ASN A 5 -104.32 -3.48 13.75
CA ASN A 5 -103.38 -2.80 14.69
C ASN A 5 -101.85 -3.11 14.82
N SER A 6 -101.05 -2.12 14.37
CA SER A 6 -99.90 -1.38 14.99
C SER A 6 -99.77 -1.39 16.54
N LEU A 7 -98.66 -1.11 17.26
CA LEU A 7 -97.30 -0.51 17.06
C LEU A 7 -96.44 -0.63 18.37
N HIS A 8 -95.13 -0.30 18.28
CA HIS A 8 -94.10 0.03 19.31
C HIS A 8 -93.18 -1.15 19.79
N SER A 9 -91.85 -1.04 19.99
CA SER A 9 -90.97 0.11 20.28
C SER A 9 -89.46 -0.20 20.05
N ALA A 10 -88.70 0.86 19.78
CA ALA A 10 -87.30 1.16 20.17
C ALA A 10 -86.07 0.33 19.68
N GLY A 11 -85.41 0.89 18.65
CA GLY A 11 -84.00 1.34 18.66
C GLY A 11 -82.93 0.61 19.49
N ARG A 12 -82.02 -0.08 18.80
CA ARG A 12 -80.75 -0.60 19.36
C ARG A 12 -79.68 0.50 19.30
N LEU A 13 -79.54 1.27 20.38
CA LEU A 13 -78.37 2.13 20.62
C LEU A 13 -77.15 1.26 20.99
N ARG A 14 -76.09 1.30 20.17
CA ARG A 14 -74.73 0.86 20.57
C ARG A 14 -74.03 2.03 21.26
N SER A 15 -73.85 1.92 22.58
CA SER A 15 -73.00 2.82 23.36
C SER A 15 -71.61 2.23 23.61
N ARG A 16 -70.62 3.13 23.61
CA ARG A 16 -69.18 2.90 23.77
C ARG A 16 -68.79 2.52 25.20
N SER A 17 -67.70 1.76 25.35
CA SER A 17 -66.87 1.66 26.57
C SER A 17 -65.45 1.31 26.11
N LEU A 18 -64.51 2.25 26.09
CA LEU A 18 -63.55 2.62 27.15
C LEU A 18 -62.55 1.52 27.52
N CYS A 19 -61.27 1.85 27.28
CA CYS A 19 -60.03 1.40 27.93
C CYS A 19 -59.83 -0.10 28.23
N THR A 20 -58.75 -0.67 27.69
CA THR A 20 -58.06 -1.79 28.35
C THR A 20 -56.56 -1.56 28.33
N VAL A 21 -56.01 -1.50 29.54
CA VAL A 21 -54.61 -1.29 29.90
C VAL A 21 -53.83 -2.61 29.74
N ARG A 22 -52.53 -2.48 29.45
CA ARG A 22 -51.53 -3.53 29.20
C ARG A 22 -51.33 -4.45 30.41
N TYR A 23 -51.04 -5.73 30.14
CA TYR A 23 -49.99 -6.48 30.84
C TYR A 23 -49.19 -7.35 29.86
N GLY A 24 -47.88 -7.36 30.05
CA GLY A 24 -46.90 -7.98 29.16
C GLY A 24 -46.84 -9.51 29.28
N ARG A 25 -46.34 -10.14 28.22
CA ARG A 25 -45.96 -11.55 28.25
C ARG A 25 -44.71 -11.77 27.40
N ASP A 26 -43.57 -11.39 27.98
CA ASP A 26 -42.29 -12.02 27.69
C ASP A 26 -42.34 -13.44 28.28
N PHE A 27 -42.78 -14.40 27.48
CA PHE A 27 -42.41 -15.81 27.66
C PHE A 27 -42.72 -16.55 26.35
N ARG A 28 -41.72 -16.61 25.45
CA ARG A 28 -41.69 -17.64 24.41
C ARG A 28 -40.55 -18.58 24.75
N MET A 29 -40.93 -19.84 24.94
CA MET A 29 -40.01 -20.97 25.09
C MET A 29 -38.96 -20.96 23.96
N MET A 30 -37.73 -21.20 24.37
CA MET A 30 -36.57 -21.42 23.49
C MET A 30 -36.77 -22.71 22.69
N ASP A 31 -36.90 -22.58 21.37
CA ASP A 31 -36.70 -23.65 20.40
C ASP A 31 -35.18 -23.73 20.11
N PRO A 32 -34.45 -24.80 20.51
CA PRO A 32 -32.97 -24.81 20.50
C PRO A 32 -32.33 -24.85 19.11
N PHE A 33 -33.10 -24.94 18.03
CA PHE A 33 -32.58 -25.15 16.67
C PHE A 33 -33.02 -24.11 15.63
N ARG A 34 -33.40 -22.89 16.05
CA ARG A 34 -33.59 -21.76 15.11
C ARG A 34 -32.53 -20.69 15.29
N TYR A 35 -31.55 -20.69 14.37
CA TYR A 35 -30.66 -19.55 14.19
C TYR A 35 -31.48 -18.25 14.02
N PRO A 36 -31.18 -17.17 14.77
CA PRO A 36 -31.78 -15.88 14.49
C PRO A 36 -31.38 -15.48 13.06
N ARG A 37 -32.38 -15.21 12.20
CA ARG A 37 -32.14 -14.68 10.85
C ARG A 37 -31.18 -13.50 10.95
N THR A 38 -30.11 -13.53 10.17
CA THR A 38 -29.21 -12.40 9.98
C THR A 38 -30.05 -11.14 9.72
N PRO A 39 -29.80 -10.00 10.40
CA PRO A 39 -30.49 -8.77 10.08
C PRO A 39 -30.31 -8.50 8.58
N ARG A 40 -31.40 -8.41 7.81
CA ARG A 40 -31.34 -7.91 6.43
C ARG A 40 -30.60 -6.59 6.49
N SER A 41 -29.56 -6.44 5.68
CA SER A 41 -28.86 -5.19 5.44
C SER A 41 -29.90 -4.11 5.13
N ARG A 42 -30.21 -3.26 6.12
CA ARG A 42 -31.15 -2.16 5.94
C ARG A 42 -30.40 -1.07 5.17
N SER A 43 -30.86 -0.76 3.97
CA SER A 43 -30.44 0.46 3.27
C SER A 43 -30.69 1.64 4.21
N LEU A 44 -29.64 2.46 4.44
CA LEU A 44 -29.69 3.62 5.32
C LEU A 44 -30.81 4.54 4.87
N LYS A 45 -31.71 4.96 5.75
CA LYS A 45 -32.81 5.86 5.39
C LYS A 45 -32.34 7.32 5.45
N PRO A 46 -32.78 8.20 4.54
CA PRO A 46 -32.27 9.57 4.39
C PRO A 46 -32.48 10.53 5.58
N LEU A 47 -33.18 10.10 6.64
CA LEU A 47 -33.62 10.96 7.74
C LEU A 47 -33.20 10.48 9.13
N VAL A 48 -32.36 9.45 9.21
CA VAL A 48 -31.76 9.04 10.50
C VAL A 48 -30.32 9.52 10.46
N PHE A 49 -29.88 10.22 11.51
CA PHE A 49 -28.53 10.77 11.75
C PHE A 49 -28.27 12.21 11.25
N PRO A 50 -28.70 13.22 12.04
CA PRO A 50 -28.03 14.51 12.11
C PRO A 50 -26.58 14.39 12.65
N ASP A 51 -26.29 13.38 13.47
CA ASP A 51 -25.07 13.33 14.30
C ASP A 51 -23.81 12.79 13.61
N LEU A 52 -23.90 12.23 12.41
CA LEU A 52 -22.73 11.70 11.68
C LEU A 52 -21.90 12.77 10.96
N LEU A 53 -22.39 14.01 10.89
CA LEU A 53 -21.77 15.12 10.15
C LEU A 53 -21.21 16.24 11.06
N GLY A 54 -21.08 15.97 12.37
CA GLY A 54 -20.67 16.96 13.35
C GLY A 54 -21.80 17.96 13.64
N LYS A 55 -21.89 18.40 14.90
CA LYS A 55 -22.77 19.51 15.26
C LYS A 55 -22.22 20.76 14.57
N ALA A 56 -22.78 21.12 13.42
CA ALA A 56 -22.64 22.47 12.90
C ALA A 56 -23.22 23.40 13.98
N GLN A 57 -22.37 24.22 14.59
CA GLN A 57 -22.82 25.36 15.36
C GLN A 57 -23.68 26.24 14.44
N ASP A 58 -24.68 26.85 15.05
CA ASP A 58 -25.56 27.88 14.52
C ASP A 58 -26.69 27.43 13.58
N GLY A 59 -27.85 27.20 14.19
CA GLY A 59 -29.04 28.01 13.93
C GLY A 59 -29.75 27.91 12.57
N GLN A 60 -29.29 27.12 11.60
CA GLN A 60 -29.96 26.99 10.31
C GLN A 60 -30.63 25.64 10.12
N ASN A 61 -31.85 25.53 10.66
CA ASN A 61 -32.89 24.64 10.11
C ASN A 61 -33.33 25.16 8.73
N HIS A 62 -32.41 25.17 7.75
CA HIS A 62 -32.71 25.70 6.44
C HIS A 62 -33.28 24.58 5.54
N PRO A 63 -34.54 24.68 5.05
CA PRO A 63 -35.15 23.65 4.19
C PRO A 63 -34.32 23.32 2.94
N GLN A 64 -33.48 24.26 2.49
CA GLN A 64 -32.52 24.05 1.41
C GLN A 64 -31.43 23.03 1.76
N ALA A 65 -30.89 23.02 2.99
CA ALA A 65 -29.90 22.04 3.43
C ALA A 65 -30.50 20.62 3.53
N ARG A 66 -31.78 20.51 3.90
CA ARG A 66 -32.51 19.23 3.89
C ARG A 66 -32.77 18.74 2.47
N LYS A 67 -33.13 19.64 1.54
CA LYS A 67 -33.26 19.32 0.11
C LYS A 67 -31.93 18.88 -0.49
N ARG A 68 -30.82 19.57 -0.22
CA ARG A 68 -29.46 19.21 -0.68
C ARG A 68 -29.03 17.83 -0.15
N ARG A 69 -29.24 17.55 1.15
CA ARG A 69 -28.97 16.22 1.74
C ARG A 69 -29.82 15.11 1.11
N LYS A 70 -31.11 15.36 0.85
CA LYS A 70 -32.00 14.39 0.22
C LYS A 70 -31.64 14.15 -1.26
N ALA A 71 -31.25 15.21 -1.97
CA ALA A 71 -30.75 15.13 -3.35
C ALA A 71 -29.43 14.33 -3.41
N LEU A 72 -28.48 14.61 -2.52
CA LEU A 72 -27.23 13.88 -2.40
C LEU A 72 -27.48 12.40 -2.08
N TYR A 73 -28.33 12.11 -1.09
CA TYR A 73 -28.71 10.73 -0.76
C TYR A 73 -29.35 9.99 -1.96
N ASN A 74 -30.25 10.65 -2.69
CA ASN A 74 -30.88 10.05 -3.88
C ASN A 74 -29.87 9.85 -5.02
N SER A 75 -28.94 10.78 -5.23
CA SER A 75 -27.85 10.63 -6.18
C SER A 75 -26.96 9.45 -5.81
N ILE A 76 -26.47 9.36 -4.56
CA ILE A 76 -25.64 8.23 -4.08
C ILE A 76 -26.39 6.89 -4.12
N LYS A 77 -27.70 6.89 -3.86
CA LYS A 77 -28.53 5.68 -3.92
C LYS A 77 -28.71 5.18 -5.35
N ASN A 78 -28.91 6.10 -6.30
CA ASN A 78 -29.29 5.77 -7.67
C ASN A 78 -28.10 5.68 -8.62
N GLN A 79 -26.99 6.35 -8.30
CA GLN A 79 -25.72 6.30 -9.03
C GLN A 79 -24.69 5.65 -8.11
N LYS A 80 -24.21 4.46 -8.48
CA LYS A 80 -23.10 3.84 -7.75
C LYS A 80 -21.92 4.78 -7.83
N LEU A 81 -21.45 5.20 -6.67
CA LEU A 81 -20.21 5.97 -6.56
C LEU A 81 -19.05 5.09 -7.06
N GLN A 82 -18.34 5.59 -8.06
CA GLN A 82 -17.15 4.97 -8.63
C GLN A 82 -15.96 5.44 -7.78
N TRP A 83 -15.54 4.59 -6.85
CA TRP A 83 -14.60 4.97 -5.77
C TRP A 83 -13.13 4.63 -6.07
N THR A 84 -12.90 3.83 -7.09
CA THR A 84 -11.57 3.45 -7.58
C THR A 84 -11.62 3.60 -9.09
N LEU A 85 -10.54 4.11 -9.70
CA LEU A 85 -10.33 3.94 -11.13
C LEU A 85 -10.47 2.44 -11.41
N ASP A 86 -11.48 2.04 -12.19
CA ASP A 86 -11.50 0.67 -12.68
C ASP A 86 -10.27 0.46 -13.58
N GLU A 87 -9.88 -0.79 -13.85
CA GLU A 87 -8.70 -1.01 -14.67
C GLU A 87 -8.86 -0.38 -16.06
N GLU A 88 -10.10 -0.21 -16.52
CA GLU A 88 -10.49 0.40 -17.79
C GLU A 88 -10.31 1.93 -17.79
N GLU A 89 -10.55 2.62 -16.68
CA GLU A 89 -10.41 4.06 -16.46
C GLU A 89 -8.97 4.42 -16.12
N LEU A 90 -8.27 3.53 -15.39
CA LEU A 90 -6.81 3.60 -15.27
C LEU A 90 -6.17 3.42 -16.66
N ARG A 91 -6.67 2.50 -17.49
CA ARG A 91 -6.26 2.37 -18.90
C ARG A 91 -6.61 3.60 -19.72
N LYS A 92 -7.80 4.18 -19.55
CA LYS A 92 -8.19 5.42 -20.22
C LYS A 92 -7.27 6.58 -19.81
N SER A 93 -6.88 6.66 -18.55
CA SER A 93 -5.88 7.64 -18.08
C SER A 93 -4.51 7.39 -18.70
N PHE A 94 -4.11 6.13 -18.91
CA PHE A 94 -2.87 5.80 -19.63
C PHE A 94 -2.95 6.22 -21.11
N SER A 95 -4.12 6.06 -21.75
CA SER A 95 -4.38 6.47 -23.14
C SER A 95 -4.39 7.99 -23.30
N GLU A 96 -5.12 8.73 -22.46
CA GLU A 96 -5.19 10.20 -22.51
C GLU A 96 -3.81 10.84 -22.28
N LEU A 97 -2.99 10.25 -21.40
CA LEU A 97 -1.60 10.65 -21.21
C LEU A 97 -0.72 10.29 -22.43
N GLY A 98 -1.01 9.17 -23.10
CA GLY A 98 -0.34 8.75 -24.33
C GLY A 98 -0.60 9.70 -25.50
N ASP A 99 -1.82 10.22 -25.64
CA ASP A 99 -2.20 11.13 -26.71
C ASP A 99 -1.61 12.54 -26.50
N SER A 100 -1.49 13.02 -25.26
CA SER A 100 -0.82 14.29 -24.96
C SER A 100 0.66 14.35 -25.38
N LEU A 101 1.29 13.20 -25.64
CA LEU A 101 2.70 13.10 -26.07
C LEU A 101 2.94 13.66 -27.47
N CYS A 102 1.95 13.66 -28.37
CA CYS A 102 2.17 14.09 -29.75
C CYS A 102 1.99 15.59 -29.98
N ASP A 103 1.21 16.27 -29.13
CA ASP A 103 0.87 17.68 -29.36
C ASP A 103 1.97 18.63 -28.85
N SER A 104 2.76 18.19 -27.86
CA SER A 104 3.79 19.02 -27.23
C SER A 104 5.10 19.16 -28.02
N ASP A 105 5.46 18.17 -28.86
CA ASP A 105 6.75 18.15 -29.59
C ASP A 105 6.69 18.79 -31.00
N VAL A 106 5.50 19.14 -31.51
CA VAL A 106 5.36 19.66 -32.89
C VAL A 106 5.47 21.19 -32.99
N SER A 107 5.51 21.94 -31.88
CA SER A 107 5.43 23.41 -31.90
C SER A 107 6.77 24.18 -31.84
N ARG A 108 7.93 23.52 -31.98
CA ARG A 108 9.24 24.21 -32.03
C ARG A 108 10.03 23.90 -33.30
N SER A 109 9.57 24.43 -34.42
CA SER A 109 10.44 24.70 -35.57
C SER A 109 9.87 25.83 -36.42
N MET A 110 10.44 27.04 -36.31
CA MET A 110 10.86 27.92 -37.42
C MET A 110 11.01 29.39 -36.99
N LYS A 111 12.16 29.97 -37.42
CA LYS A 111 12.51 31.38 -37.67
C LYS A 111 12.96 32.30 -36.50
N GLY A 112 14.27 32.56 -36.47
CA GLY A 112 14.86 33.77 -37.08
C GLY A 112 14.79 35.10 -36.32
N GLU A 113 15.95 35.50 -35.78
CA GLU A 113 16.49 36.87 -35.58
C GLU A 113 15.75 37.93 -34.74
N GLY A 114 16.53 38.53 -33.82
CA GLY A 114 16.49 39.98 -33.59
C GLY A 114 15.92 40.49 -32.26
N SER A 115 16.82 41.01 -31.42
CA SER A 115 16.63 42.15 -30.52
C SER A 115 16.20 41.91 -29.05
N SER A 116 16.79 42.79 -28.24
CA SER A 116 16.85 42.90 -26.78
C SER A 116 15.50 43.25 -26.14
N GLY A 117 15.22 42.71 -24.95
CA GLY A 117 14.09 43.13 -24.12
C GLY A 117 13.73 42.16 -23.00
N LYS A 118 14.17 42.47 -21.79
CA LYS A 118 13.86 41.79 -20.53
C LYS A 118 12.33 41.74 -20.29
N LEU A 119 11.74 40.55 -20.17
CA LEU A 119 10.39 40.37 -19.63
C LEU A 119 10.31 39.10 -18.76
N LEU A 120 10.10 39.35 -17.47
CA LEU A 120 9.51 38.54 -16.39
C LEU A 120 9.21 37.07 -16.73
N SER A 121 9.89 36.15 -16.02
CA SER A 121 9.53 34.74 -15.94
C SER A 121 8.11 34.58 -15.37
N ASP A 122 7.14 34.49 -16.27
CA ASP A 122 5.85 33.90 -16.00
C ASP A 122 5.99 32.37 -16.05
N GLY A 123 5.43 31.72 -15.03
CA GLY A 123 5.55 30.30 -14.76
C GLY A 123 4.89 29.46 -15.84
N THR A 124 5.62 29.17 -16.91
CA THR A 124 5.19 28.18 -17.89
C THR A 124 5.40 26.80 -17.29
N LYS A 125 4.38 26.29 -16.59
CA LYS A 125 4.26 24.87 -16.24
C LYS A 125 4.45 24.07 -17.53
N PRO A 126 5.43 23.16 -17.63
CA PRO A 126 5.48 22.25 -18.76
C PRO A 126 4.27 21.32 -18.64
N THR A 127 3.27 21.52 -19.49
CA THR A 127 2.06 20.70 -19.63
C THR A 127 2.34 19.35 -20.30
N GLY A 128 3.60 18.91 -20.31
CA GLY A 128 4.03 17.57 -20.68
C GLY A 128 4.44 16.81 -19.43
N THR A 129 3.89 15.60 -19.25
CA THR A 129 4.24 14.74 -18.11
C THR A 129 5.75 14.45 -18.13
N LEU A 130 6.47 14.93 -17.11
CA LEU A 130 7.93 14.88 -17.01
C LEU A 130 8.46 13.44 -17.14
N LEU A 131 9.41 13.23 -18.05
CA LEU A 131 10.16 11.98 -18.21
C LEU A 131 11.22 11.89 -17.12
N TYR A 132 11.13 10.85 -16.29
CA TYR A 132 12.00 10.66 -15.13
C TYR A 132 13.15 9.70 -15.38
N LYS A 133 12.94 8.65 -16.18
CA LYS A 133 13.95 7.67 -16.59
C LYS A 133 13.43 6.80 -17.71
N ASN A 134 14.32 6.33 -18.57
CA ASN A 134 14.02 5.30 -19.56
C ASN A 134 15.18 4.29 -19.67
N GLY A 135 14.92 3.15 -20.31
CA GLY A 135 15.94 2.11 -20.56
C GLY A 135 15.38 0.69 -20.57
N PHE A 136 16.22 -0.28 -20.91
CA PHE A 136 15.81 -1.68 -21.00
C PHE A 136 15.62 -2.33 -19.63
N LEU A 137 14.50 -3.03 -19.47
CA LEU A 137 14.22 -3.90 -18.33
C LEU A 137 13.63 -5.23 -18.79
N VAL A 138 14.00 -6.32 -18.14
CA VAL A 138 13.32 -7.61 -18.33
C VAL A 138 12.35 -7.82 -17.17
N ARG A 139 11.05 -7.83 -17.46
CA ARG A 139 9.99 -7.99 -16.45
C ARG A 139 9.54 -9.43 -16.36
N LYS A 140 9.24 -9.86 -15.14
CA LYS A 140 8.45 -11.05 -14.81
C LYS A 140 7.35 -10.69 -13.81
N VAL A 141 6.12 -11.10 -14.09
CA VAL A 141 5.02 -11.00 -13.11
C VAL A 141 5.20 -12.10 -12.06
N HIS A 142 5.27 -11.73 -10.78
CA HIS A 142 5.57 -12.64 -9.66
C HIS A 142 4.33 -13.00 -8.86
N ALA A 143 3.53 -11.99 -8.49
CA ALA A 143 2.28 -12.15 -7.77
C ALA A 143 1.21 -11.20 -8.31
N ASP A 144 -0.03 -11.67 -8.30
CA ASP A 144 -1.21 -10.89 -8.69
C ASP A 144 -1.73 -10.07 -7.48
N SER A 145 -2.76 -9.23 -7.66
CA SER A 145 -3.24 -8.30 -6.62
C SER A 145 -3.82 -9.00 -5.38
N ASP A 146 -4.24 -10.26 -5.53
CA ASP A 146 -4.69 -11.11 -4.44
C ASP A 146 -3.54 -11.68 -3.59
N GLY A 147 -2.29 -11.32 -3.92
CA GLY A 147 -1.07 -11.84 -3.28
C GLY A 147 -0.72 -13.26 -3.69
N LYS A 148 -1.50 -13.91 -4.57
CA LYS A 148 -1.18 -15.24 -5.06
C LYS A 148 -0.12 -15.18 -6.14
N ARG A 149 0.69 -16.22 -6.20
CA ARG A 149 1.72 -16.36 -7.25
C ARG A 149 1.05 -16.45 -8.61
N THR A 150 1.50 -15.62 -9.55
CA THR A 150 0.98 -15.63 -10.92
C THR A 150 1.18 -17.02 -11.56
N PRO A 151 0.16 -17.57 -12.25
CA PRO A 151 0.21 -18.89 -12.87
C PRO A 151 1.41 -19.08 -13.83
N ARG A 152 1.92 -20.32 -13.94
CA ARG A 152 3.17 -20.63 -14.67
C ARG A 152 3.19 -20.13 -16.12
N GLY A 153 2.05 -20.14 -16.82
CA GLY A 153 1.94 -19.69 -18.21
C GLY A 153 1.99 -18.16 -18.41
N LYS A 154 1.74 -17.37 -17.36
CA LYS A 154 1.69 -15.90 -17.44
C LYS A 154 2.91 -15.20 -16.81
N ARG A 155 3.76 -15.93 -16.08
CA ARG A 155 4.94 -15.42 -15.33
C ARG A 155 6.28 -15.46 -16.09
N GLY A 156 6.26 -15.46 -17.42
CA GLY A 156 7.47 -15.47 -18.24
C GLY A 156 8.28 -14.18 -18.09
N TRP A 157 9.60 -14.28 -18.24
CA TRP A 157 10.46 -13.10 -18.39
C TRP A 157 10.27 -12.52 -19.79
N LYS A 158 9.99 -11.23 -19.89
CA LYS A 158 9.79 -10.51 -21.16
C LYS A 158 10.60 -9.21 -21.12
N THR A 159 11.31 -8.92 -22.22
CA THR A 159 12.10 -7.68 -22.36
C THR A 159 11.20 -6.54 -22.81
N PHE A 160 11.39 -5.38 -22.18
CA PHE A 160 10.69 -4.15 -22.50
C PHE A 160 11.67 -2.99 -22.51
N TYR A 161 11.36 -1.98 -23.32
CA TYR A 161 11.90 -0.65 -23.10
C TYR A 161 10.97 0.08 -22.11
N ALA A 162 11.50 0.38 -20.93
CA ALA A 162 10.75 1.00 -19.85
C ALA A 162 10.88 2.52 -19.93
N ILE A 163 9.77 3.22 -19.69
CA ILE A 163 9.69 4.68 -19.70
C ILE A 163 8.88 5.11 -18.48
N LEU A 164 9.53 5.77 -17.53
CA LEU A 164 8.90 6.31 -16.34
C LEU A 164 8.51 7.77 -16.58
N LYS A 165 7.20 8.04 -16.71
CA LYS A 165 6.62 9.37 -16.89
C LYS A 165 5.52 9.57 -15.85
N GLY A 166 5.60 10.64 -15.07
CA GLY A 166 4.63 10.85 -13.98
C GLY A 166 4.69 9.68 -12.99
N LEU A 167 3.51 9.17 -12.60
CA LEU A 167 3.36 7.98 -11.74
C LEU A 167 3.20 6.68 -12.54
N ILE A 168 3.68 6.62 -13.77
CA ILE A 168 3.40 5.51 -14.69
C ILE A 168 4.69 5.02 -15.33
N LEU A 169 4.93 3.72 -15.17
CA LEU A 169 5.99 2.98 -15.84
C LEU A 169 5.41 2.30 -17.08
N TYR A 170 5.60 2.92 -18.22
CA TYR A 170 5.24 2.34 -19.51
C TYR A 170 6.27 1.28 -19.91
N LEU A 171 5.81 0.16 -20.44
CA LEU A 171 6.64 -0.97 -20.81
C LEU A 171 6.38 -1.33 -22.26
N GLN A 172 7.19 -0.76 -23.15
CA GLN A 172 7.06 -0.92 -24.59
C GLN A 172 7.73 -2.21 -25.06
N LYS A 173 7.04 -2.98 -25.91
CA LYS A 173 7.63 -4.18 -26.52
C LYS A 173 8.33 -3.83 -27.85
N GLY A 174 9.55 -4.33 -28.03
CA GLY A 174 10.34 -4.13 -29.26
C GLY A 174 11.40 -3.03 -29.14
N GLU A 175 11.88 -2.54 -30.28
CA GLU A 175 12.85 -1.43 -30.34
C GLU A 175 12.21 -0.12 -29.87
N TYR A 176 12.97 0.65 -29.08
CA TYR A 176 12.56 1.97 -28.63
C TYR A 176 12.47 2.93 -29.81
N ARG A 177 11.35 3.62 -29.94
CA ARG A 177 11.16 4.72 -30.90
C ARG A 177 10.46 5.86 -30.17
N PRO A 178 11.16 6.99 -29.90
CA PRO A 178 10.58 8.15 -29.22
C PRO A 178 9.29 8.66 -29.89
N GLU A 179 9.21 8.56 -31.22
CA GLU A 179 8.10 9.05 -32.05
C GLU A 179 6.95 8.04 -32.17
N LYS A 180 7.14 6.81 -31.66
CA LYS A 180 6.12 5.76 -31.75
C LYS A 180 5.11 5.93 -30.61
N GLN A 181 3.87 6.21 -30.99
CA GLN A 181 2.74 6.18 -30.07
C GLN A 181 2.66 4.83 -29.34
N LEU A 182 2.29 4.88 -28.06
CA LEU A 182 2.08 3.69 -27.25
C LEU A 182 0.95 2.87 -27.87
N SER A 183 1.23 1.61 -28.22
CA SER A 183 0.18 0.73 -28.71
C SER A 183 -0.75 0.29 -27.56
N ASP A 184 -1.96 -0.18 -27.88
CA ASP A 184 -2.87 -0.77 -26.89
C ASP A 184 -2.22 -1.89 -26.06
N GLU A 185 -1.31 -2.64 -26.67
CA GLU A 185 -0.54 -3.68 -25.97
C GLU A 185 0.48 -3.08 -24.99
N ASP A 186 1.13 -1.96 -25.34
CA ASP A 186 2.04 -1.26 -24.43
C ASP A 186 1.28 -0.67 -23.23
N LEU A 187 0.08 -0.13 -23.47
CA LEU A 187 -0.81 0.38 -22.42
C LEU A 187 -1.28 -0.73 -21.48
N LYS A 188 -1.56 -1.94 -21.98
CA LYS A 188 -1.84 -3.11 -21.14
C LYS A 188 -0.65 -3.55 -20.29
N ASN A 189 0.57 -3.23 -20.72
CA ASN A 189 1.78 -3.56 -20.00
C ASN A 189 2.20 -2.45 -19.01
N ALA A 190 1.61 -1.26 -19.09
CA ALA A 190 1.89 -0.15 -18.19
C ALA A 190 1.62 -0.53 -16.72
N VAL A 191 2.46 0.00 -15.84
CA VAL A 191 2.37 -0.23 -14.39
C VAL A 191 2.30 1.11 -13.71
N SER A 192 1.24 1.36 -12.92
CA SER A 192 1.21 2.54 -12.08
C SER A 192 2.10 2.36 -10.86
N ILE A 193 2.94 3.36 -10.59
CA ILE A 193 3.92 3.34 -9.51
C ILE A 193 3.48 4.15 -8.27
N HIS A 194 2.26 4.71 -8.26
CA HIS A 194 1.69 5.33 -7.07
C HIS A 194 1.77 4.35 -5.89
N HIS A 195 2.26 4.83 -4.75
CA HIS A 195 2.43 4.03 -3.53
C HIS A 195 3.23 2.72 -3.70
N SER A 196 4.05 2.62 -4.75
CA SER A 196 4.87 1.44 -4.99
C SER A 196 6.15 1.43 -4.13
N LEU A 197 6.75 0.26 -3.97
CA LEU A 197 8.07 0.14 -3.37
C LEU A 197 8.92 -0.77 -4.24
N ALA A 198 10.05 -0.24 -4.71
CA ALA A 198 11.10 -0.97 -5.39
C ALA A 198 12.21 -1.37 -4.39
N MET A 199 12.65 -2.63 -4.42
CA MET A 199 13.72 -3.15 -3.56
C MET A 199 14.56 -4.19 -4.28
N LYS A 200 15.87 -4.23 -4.01
CA LYS A 200 16.76 -5.29 -4.52
C LYS A 200 16.25 -6.67 -4.08
N ALA A 201 16.18 -7.61 -5.02
CA ALA A 201 15.72 -8.97 -4.76
C ALA A 201 16.89 -9.84 -4.28
N SER A 202 17.37 -9.57 -3.07
CA SER A 202 18.55 -10.25 -2.50
C SER A 202 18.35 -11.76 -2.28
N ASP A 203 17.09 -12.20 -2.15
CA ASP A 203 16.68 -13.60 -2.05
C ASP A 203 16.52 -14.28 -3.43
N TYR A 204 16.70 -13.55 -4.53
CA TYR A 204 16.54 -14.06 -5.89
C TYR A 204 17.89 -14.33 -6.56
N SER A 205 18.36 -15.58 -6.50
CA SER A 205 19.68 -15.98 -7.03
C SER A 205 19.71 -16.43 -8.50
N LYS A 206 18.56 -16.52 -9.18
CA LYS A 206 18.49 -17.13 -10.53
C LYS A 206 18.97 -16.20 -11.65
N ARG A 207 18.95 -14.89 -11.42
CA ARG A 207 19.43 -13.86 -12.34
C ARG A 207 20.05 -12.73 -11.52
N PRO A 208 21.17 -12.14 -11.97
CA PRO A 208 21.76 -10.98 -11.32
C PRO A 208 20.91 -9.74 -11.56
N ASN A 209 21.15 -8.68 -10.77
CA ASN A 209 20.60 -7.34 -10.98
C ASN A 209 19.06 -7.31 -11.04
N VAL A 210 18.43 -8.12 -10.18
CA VAL A 210 16.97 -8.21 -10.07
C VAL A 210 16.45 -7.41 -8.89
N PHE A 211 15.36 -6.70 -9.10
CA PHE A 211 14.63 -5.99 -8.06
C PHE A 211 13.13 -6.31 -8.10
N TYR A 212 12.50 -6.27 -6.93
CA TYR A 212 11.05 -6.30 -6.77
C TYR A 212 10.48 -4.92 -6.99
N LEU A 213 9.33 -4.83 -7.66
CA LEU A 213 8.43 -3.69 -7.62
C LEU A 213 7.09 -4.18 -7.08
N ARG A 214 6.70 -3.74 -5.88
CA ARG A 214 5.37 -4.00 -5.31
C ARG A 214 4.51 -2.75 -5.47
N THR A 215 3.36 -2.87 -6.11
CA THR A 215 2.43 -1.74 -6.42
C THR A 215 1.38 -1.55 -5.31
N ALA A 216 0.62 -0.46 -5.38
CA ALA A 216 -0.44 -0.12 -4.43
C ALA A 216 -1.50 -1.23 -4.25
N ASP A 217 -1.81 -1.93 -5.35
CA ASP A 217 -2.75 -3.06 -5.39
C ASP A 217 -2.08 -4.40 -5.05
N TRP A 218 -0.86 -4.38 -4.50
CA TRP A 218 -0.10 -5.54 -4.02
C TRP A 218 0.37 -6.53 -5.10
N ARG A 219 0.29 -6.17 -6.38
CA ARG A 219 1.00 -6.94 -7.42
C ARG A 219 2.49 -6.85 -7.18
N VAL A 220 3.19 -7.93 -7.50
CA VAL A 220 4.65 -7.99 -7.41
C VAL A 220 5.22 -8.31 -8.78
N TYR A 221 6.11 -7.43 -9.23
CA TYR A 221 6.90 -7.63 -10.43
C TYR A 221 8.35 -7.85 -10.04
N LEU A 222 9.04 -8.70 -10.79
CA LEU A 222 10.49 -8.81 -10.80
C LEU A 222 10.99 -8.10 -12.06
N PHE A 223 11.94 -7.19 -11.90
CA PHE A 223 12.61 -6.54 -13.01
C PHE A 223 14.10 -6.84 -12.95
N GLN A 224 14.67 -7.25 -14.08
CA GLN A 224 16.10 -7.40 -14.26
C GLN A 224 16.63 -6.19 -15.03
N ALA A 225 17.62 -5.50 -14.45
CA ALA A 225 18.36 -4.44 -15.11
C ALA A 225 19.64 -5.00 -15.78
N PRO A 226 20.27 -4.24 -16.70
CA PRO A 226 21.50 -4.67 -17.36
C PRO A 226 22.68 -4.91 -16.41
N ASN A 227 22.86 -4.04 -15.41
CA ASN A 227 23.94 -4.10 -14.42
C ASN A 227 23.45 -3.61 -13.03
N ASP A 228 24.30 -3.69 -12.00
CA ASP A 228 23.92 -3.31 -10.62
C ASP A 228 23.65 -1.79 -10.52
N GLU A 229 24.44 -0.96 -11.21
CA GLU A 229 24.25 0.51 -11.24
C GLU A 229 22.87 0.89 -11.80
N GLN A 230 22.47 0.32 -12.94
CA GLN A 230 21.16 0.56 -13.54
C GLN A 230 20.05 0.01 -12.65
N MET A 231 20.25 -1.12 -11.97
CA MET A 231 19.28 -1.63 -10.99
C MET A 231 19.08 -0.63 -9.85
N GLN A 232 20.17 -0.15 -9.22
CA GLN A 232 20.07 0.84 -8.14
C GLN A 232 19.42 2.12 -8.65
N SER A 233 19.78 2.55 -9.85
CA SER A 233 19.19 3.75 -10.44
C SER A 233 17.67 3.62 -10.66
N TRP A 234 17.21 2.49 -11.21
CA TRP A 234 15.78 2.23 -11.35
C TRP A 234 15.06 2.21 -9.99
N ILE A 235 15.64 1.56 -8.97
CA ILE A 235 15.08 1.52 -7.62
C ILE A 235 14.95 2.93 -7.04
N THR A 236 16.05 3.71 -7.05
CA THR A 236 16.11 5.06 -6.50
C THR A 236 15.13 5.99 -7.20
N ARG A 237 15.10 5.97 -8.55
CA ARG A 237 14.21 6.83 -9.32
C ARG A 237 12.74 6.52 -9.04
N ILE A 238 12.33 5.25 -9.13
CA ILE A 238 10.93 4.85 -8.92
C ILE A 238 10.48 5.25 -7.51
N ASN A 239 11.30 4.94 -6.49
CA ASN A 239 10.96 5.25 -5.10
C ASN A 239 10.90 6.76 -4.84
N THR A 240 11.82 7.55 -5.41
CA THR A 240 11.81 9.02 -5.27
C THR A 240 10.56 9.62 -5.89
N VAL A 241 10.22 9.23 -7.13
CA VAL A 241 9.01 9.71 -7.82
C VAL A 241 7.75 9.29 -7.06
N ALA A 242 7.69 8.05 -6.57
CA ALA A 242 6.56 7.60 -5.77
C ALA A 242 6.48 8.36 -4.44
N ALA A 243 7.59 8.67 -3.78
CA ALA A 243 7.63 9.44 -2.55
C ALA A 243 7.12 10.88 -2.74
N LEU A 244 7.54 11.54 -3.83
CA LEU A 244 7.13 12.91 -4.17
C LEU A 244 5.64 13.01 -4.49
N PHE A 245 5.13 12.09 -5.32
CA PHE A 245 3.81 12.29 -5.93
C PHE A 245 2.70 11.36 -5.41
N SER A 246 2.96 10.39 -4.53
CA SER A 246 1.87 9.60 -3.92
C SER A 246 1.01 10.47 -3.01
N SER A 247 -0.29 10.51 -3.25
CA SER A 247 -1.22 11.28 -2.41
C SER A 247 -1.45 10.62 -1.05
N PRO A 248 -1.90 11.36 -0.03
CA PRO A 248 -2.24 10.76 1.26
C PRO A 248 -3.32 9.65 1.11
N PRO A 249 -3.19 8.50 1.80
CA PRO A 249 -4.22 7.47 1.81
C PRO A 249 -5.58 8.03 2.25
N PHE A 250 -6.67 7.49 1.72
CA PHE A 250 -8.00 7.85 2.18
C PHE A 250 -8.16 7.54 3.68
N PRO A 251 -8.92 8.36 4.44
CA PRO A 251 -9.26 8.03 5.80
C PRO A 251 -9.94 6.66 5.84
N ALA A 252 -9.61 5.85 6.85
CA ALA A 252 -10.20 4.53 7.01
C ALA A 252 -11.74 4.64 6.98
N ALA A 253 -12.38 3.79 6.20
CA ALA A 253 -13.83 3.83 6.05
C ALA A 253 -14.50 3.68 7.43
N ILE A 254 -15.27 4.68 7.84
CA ILE A 254 -15.99 4.68 9.12
C ILE A 254 -17.16 3.70 9.00
N GLY A 255 -16.97 2.48 9.50
CA GLY A 255 -17.97 1.43 9.54
C GLY A 255 -17.44 0.24 10.34
N SER A 256 -18.32 -0.68 10.77
CA SER A 256 -17.90 -1.87 11.52
C SER A 256 -17.20 -2.89 10.58
N GLN A 257 -15.98 -2.59 10.14
CA GLN A 257 -15.14 -3.58 9.49
C GLN A 257 -14.64 -4.55 10.57
N LYS A 258 -15.34 -5.68 10.72
CA LYS A 258 -14.94 -6.76 11.64
C LYS A 258 -13.67 -7.49 11.18
N LYS A 259 -13.14 -7.17 10.00
CA LYS A 259 -12.02 -7.88 9.35
C LYS A 259 -11.02 -6.91 8.79
N PHE A 260 -9.76 -7.33 8.79
CA PHE A 260 -8.69 -6.59 8.13
C PHE A 260 -8.95 -6.54 6.61
N SER A 261 -8.85 -5.34 6.05
CA SER A 261 -8.79 -5.10 4.62
C SER A 261 -7.72 -4.05 4.35
N ARG A 262 -7.00 -4.22 3.25
CA ARG A 262 -5.98 -3.26 2.83
C ARG A 262 -6.65 -1.92 2.51
N PRO A 263 -6.16 -0.80 3.03
CA PRO A 263 -6.64 0.53 2.66
C PRO A 263 -6.53 0.77 1.16
N LEU A 264 -7.52 1.49 0.62
CA LEU A 264 -7.46 1.96 -0.77
C LEU A 264 -6.51 3.17 -0.84
N LEU A 265 -5.57 3.11 -1.78
CA LEU A 265 -4.56 4.14 -1.99
C LEU A 265 -4.91 4.92 -3.27
N PRO A 266 -5.02 6.25 -3.22
CA PRO A 266 -5.37 7.04 -4.39
C PRO A 266 -4.24 7.03 -5.43
N GLY A 267 -4.61 6.87 -6.70
CA GLY A 267 -3.69 7.00 -7.84
C GLY A 267 -3.44 8.45 -8.27
N THR A 268 -4.11 9.42 -7.66
CA THR A 268 -3.93 10.84 -7.98
C THR A 268 -2.61 11.37 -7.44
N THR A 269 -2.02 12.31 -8.17
CA THR A 269 -0.78 12.98 -7.78
C THR A 269 -1.02 13.87 -6.55
N SER A 270 -0.09 13.83 -5.59
CA SER A 270 -0.08 14.74 -4.44
C SER A 270 0.05 16.19 -4.89
N LYS A 271 -0.55 17.10 -4.09
CA LYS A 271 -0.44 18.56 -4.26
C LYS A 271 0.34 19.22 -3.11
N LEU A 272 0.91 18.41 -2.23
CA LEU A 272 1.66 18.87 -1.06
C LEU A 272 3.05 19.38 -1.49
N SER A 273 3.60 20.35 -0.75
CA SER A 273 5.02 20.70 -0.86
C SER A 273 5.91 19.51 -0.44
N GLU A 274 7.21 19.54 -0.76
CA GLU A 274 8.12 18.45 -0.37
C GLU A 274 8.19 18.28 1.17
N GLU A 275 8.18 19.37 1.93
CA GLU A 275 8.20 19.37 3.39
C GLU A 275 6.87 18.86 3.98
N GLU A 276 5.74 19.23 3.37
CA GLU A 276 4.42 18.70 3.72
C GLU A 276 4.32 17.21 3.41
N GLN A 277 4.89 16.79 2.29
CA GLN A 277 4.94 15.40 1.87
C GLN A 277 5.76 14.56 2.85
N ILE A 278 6.92 15.05 3.32
CA ILE A 278 7.71 14.42 4.39
C ILE A 278 6.89 14.31 5.67
N ARG A 279 6.28 15.41 6.14
CA ARG A 279 5.46 15.40 7.38
C ARG A 279 4.31 14.39 7.30
N SER A 280 3.67 14.30 6.13
CA SER A 280 2.62 13.30 5.85
C SER A 280 3.16 11.87 5.96
N HIS A 281 4.28 11.57 5.29
CA HIS A 281 4.91 10.25 5.35
C HIS A 281 5.39 9.89 6.76
N GLU A 282 5.93 10.85 7.51
CA GLU A 282 6.34 10.66 8.92
C GLU A 282 5.17 10.36 9.85
N ALA A 283 4.03 11.06 9.67
CA ALA A 283 2.82 10.76 10.41
C ALA A 283 2.33 9.34 10.11
N ARG A 284 2.36 8.92 8.84
CA ARG A 284 2.00 7.55 8.42
C ARG A 284 2.97 6.51 8.99
N PHE A 285 4.27 6.75 8.90
CA PHE A 285 5.29 5.87 9.45
C PHE A 285 5.10 5.64 10.95
N ARG A 286 4.85 6.71 11.71
CA ARG A 286 4.56 6.63 13.15
C ARG A 286 3.29 5.82 13.44
N ALA A 287 2.19 6.14 12.76
CA ALA A 287 0.92 5.43 12.95
C ALA A 287 1.05 3.92 12.64
N ILE A 288 1.67 3.56 11.52
CA ILE A 288 1.88 2.16 11.12
C ILE A 288 2.84 1.45 12.07
N SER A 289 3.89 2.13 12.54
CA SER A 289 4.83 1.56 13.51
C SER A 289 4.16 1.24 14.84
N THR A 290 3.28 2.12 15.33
CA THR A 290 2.47 1.89 16.53
C THR A 290 1.52 0.72 16.32
N GLU A 291 0.77 0.70 15.21
CA GLU A 291 -0.18 -0.38 14.91
C GLU A 291 0.51 -1.74 14.78
N LEU A 292 1.71 -1.79 14.17
CA LEU A 292 2.50 -3.02 14.05
C LEU A 292 3.00 -3.51 15.40
N ALA A 293 3.45 -2.60 16.26
CA ALA A 293 3.89 -2.93 17.62
C ALA A 293 2.72 -3.46 18.47
N GLU A 294 1.55 -2.83 18.37
CA GLU A 294 0.31 -3.30 19.01
C GLU A 294 -0.13 -4.67 18.48
N LEU A 295 -0.07 -4.89 17.17
CA LEU A 295 -0.41 -6.20 16.60
C LEU A 295 0.51 -7.29 17.17
N ARG A 296 1.83 -7.04 17.17
CA ARG A 296 2.84 -8.01 17.62
C ARG A 296 2.87 -8.21 19.14
N SER A 297 2.30 -7.30 19.94
CA SER A 297 2.19 -7.49 21.40
C SER A 297 1.07 -8.45 21.80
N PHE A 298 0.11 -8.71 20.90
CA PHE A 298 -0.97 -9.68 21.09
C PHE A 298 -0.94 -10.76 19.99
N PRO A 299 0.09 -11.63 19.97
CA PRO A 299 0.16 -12.71 18.99
C PRO A 299 -1.00 -13.71 19.19
N PRO A 300 -1.56 -14.30 18.11
CA PRO A 300 -2.63 -15.29 18.22
C PRO A 300 -2.18 -16.49 19.05
N ASP A 301 -3.07 -17.03 19.89
CA ASP A 301 -2.80 -18.25 20.63
C ASP A 301 -2.49 -19.40 19.66
N ARG A 302 -1.53 -20.26 20.01
CA ARG A 302 -1.16 -21.48 19.27
C ARG A 302 -2.34 -22.40 18.97
N LYS A 303 -3.44 -22.28 19.74
CA LYS A 303 -4.68 -23.04 19.53
C LYS A 303 -5.61 -22.44 18.47
N VAL A 304 -5.43 -21.17 18.09
CA VAL A 304 -6.20 -20.50 17.03
C VAL A 304 -5.82 -21.11 15.69
N LYS A 305 -6.81 -21.65 14.97
CA LYS A 305 -6.61 -22.29 13.66
C LYS A 305 -7.33 -21.56 12.54
N GLY A 306 -6.72 -21.61 11.36
CA GLY A 306 -7.36 -21.24 10.10
C GLY A 306 -7.43 -19.73 9.87
N ARG A 307 -8.64 -19.19 9.86
CA ARG A 307 -8.94 -17.85 9.31
C ARG A 307 -8.32 -16.71 10.11
N GLU A 308 -8.39 -16.75 11.43
CA GLU A 308 -7.90 -15.66 12.29
C GLU A 308 -6.36 -15.55 12.25
N LEU A 309 -5.65 -16.68 12.21
CA LEU A 309 -4.20 -16.71 12.04
C LEU A 309 -3.76 -16.13 10.68
N GLU A 310 -4.52 -16.45 9.62
CA GLU A 310 -4.27 -15.89 8.29
C GLU A 310 -4.53 -14.38 8.23
N GLU A 311 -5.61 -13.91 8.87
CA GLU A 311 -5.92 -12.48 8.99
C GLU A 311 -4.81 -11.73 9.77
N TYR A 312 -4.31 -12.31 10.87
CA TYR A 312 -3.16 -11.77 11.60
C TYR A 312 -1.92 -11.67 10.71
N ARG A 313 -1.56 -12.75 10.00
CA ARG A 313 -0.40 -12.77 9.11
C ARG A 313 -0.49 -11.72 8.01
N GLN A 314 -1.66 -11.58 7.39
CA GLN A 314 -1.90 -10.58 6.34
C GLN A 314 -1.77 -9.16 6.86
N ARG A 315 -2.25 -8.89 8.09
CA ARG A 315 -2.11 -7.57 8.72
C ARG A 315 -0.66 -7.29 9.11
N ASP A 316 0.06 -8.28 9.65
CA ASP A 316 1.48 -8.15 9.99
C ASP A 316 2.32 -7.84 8.74
N GLU A 317 2.15 -8.63 7.67
CA GLU A 317 2.86 -8.42 6.41
C GLU A 317 2.54 -7.05 5.78
N TYR A 318 1.27 -6.63 5.86
CA TYR A 318 0.86 -5.31 5.37
C TYR A 318 1.56 -4.19 6.13
N LEU A 319 1.49 -4.20 7.46
CA LEU A 319 2.04 -3.14 8.28
C LEU A 319 3.57 -3.10 8.20
N ASP A 320 4.24 -4.25 8.14
CA ASP A 320 5.69 -4.35 7.97
C ASP A 320 6.16 -3.79 6.62
N PHE A 321 5.44 -4.14 5.54
CA PHE A 321 5.70 -3.60 4.21
C PHE A 321 5.49 -2.07 4.15
N GLU A 322 4.38 -1.58 4.70
CA GLU A 322 4.04 -0.16 4.70
C GLU A 322 5.02 0.66 5.54
N LYS A 323 5.45 0.14 6.69
CA LYS A 323 6.50 0.74 7.52
C LYS A 323 7.78 0.91 6.71
N THR A 324 8.19 -0.13 5.99
CA THR A 324 9.37 -0.10 5.12
C THR A 324 9.19 0.93 3.99
N ARG A 325 8.03 0.96 3.33
CA ARG A 325 7.74 1.92 2.25
C ARG A 325 7.88 3.37 2.72
N TYR A 326 7.18 3.74 3.80
CA TYR A 326 7.23 5.12 4.29
C TYR A 326 8.61 5.47 4.85
N GLY A 327 9.31 4.52 5.48
CA GLY A 327 10.70 4.71 5.90
C GLY A 327 11.61 5.08 4.72
N THR A 328 11.53 4.33 3.62
CA THR A 328 12.28 4.61 2.39
C THR A 328 11.90 5.97 1.79
N TYR A 329 10.60 6.30 1.73
CA TYR A 329 10.15 7.59 1.19
C TYR A 329 10.70 8.77 1.99
N ILE A 330 10.60 8.72 3.32
CA ILE A 330 11.13 9.76 4.21
C ILE A 330 12.63 9.92 4.02
N MET A 331 13.37 8.80 3.97
CA MET A 331 14.82 8.80 3.76
C MET A 331 15.19 9.51 2.46
N LEU A 332 14.54 9.16 1.34
CA LEU A 332 14.83 9.74 0.02
C LEU A 332 14.48 11.23 -0.04
N LEU A 333 13.30 11.62 0.42
CA LEU A 333 12.89 13.03 0.40
C LEU A 333 13.77 13.90 1.30
N ARG A 334 14.13 13.42 2.49
CA ARG A 334 15.08 14.15 3.35
C ARG A 334 16.46 14.26 2.69
N ALA A 335 16.91 13.25 1.97
CA ALA A 335 18.17 13.33 1.23
C ALA A 335 18.09 14.36 0.09
N LYS A 336 16.99 14.39 -0.66
CA LYS A 336 16.76 15.38 -1.72
C LYS A 336 16.72 16.81 -1.19
N ILE A 337 15.98 17.08 -0.12
CA ILE A 337 15.95 18.43 0.48
C ILE A 337 17.33 18.84 0.96
N ARG A 338 18.12 17.92 1.54
CA ARG A 338 19.49 18.22 1.98
C ARG A 338 20.44 18.52 0.82
N SER A 339 20.27 17.84 -0.33
CA SER A 339 21.12 18.12 -1.49
C SER A 339 20.75 19.46 -2.16
N GLY A 340 19.52 19.94 -2.00
CA GLY A 340 19.04 21.17 -2.63
C GLY A 340 18.90 21.06 -4.15
N GLU A 341 18.99 19.84 -4.69
CA GLU A 341 18.98 19.58 -6.12
C GLU A 341 17.55 19.35 -6.62
N GLU A 342 17.13 20.16 -7.59
CA GLU A 342 15.85 19.99 -8.26
C GLU A 342 15.92 18.90 -9.33
N ASP A 343 17.04 18.80 -10.05
CA ASP A 343 17.24 17.75 -11.05
C ASP A 343 17.42 16.40 -10.35
N LEU A 344 16.41 15.57 -10.56
CA LEU A 344 16.33 14.21 -10.06
C LEU A 344 17.52 13.34 -10.51
N SER A 345 18.07 13.55 -11.71
CA SER A 345 19.27 12.87 -12.25
C SER A 345 20.51 13.23 -11.46
N VAL A 346 20.70 14.51 -11.16
CA VAL A 346 21.83 15.01 -10.37
C VAL A 346 21.74 14.50 -8.93
N PHE A 347 20.56 14.61 -8.31
CA PHE A 347 20.31 14.06 -6.96
C PHE A 347 20.65 12.56 -6.86
N GLU A 348 20.26 11.79 -7.87
CA GLU A 348 20.53 10.35 -7.91
C GLU A 348 22.03 10.04 -7.95
N SER A 349 22.79 10.74 -8.79
CA SER A 349 24.25 10.57 -8.86
C SER A 349 24.91 10.86 -7.51
N LEU A 350 24.56 11.96 -6.86
CA LEU A 350 25.07 12.32 -5.53
C LEU A 350 24.74 11.26 -4.47
N LEU A 351 23.49 10.78 -4.46
CA LEU A 351 23.04 9.76 -3.50
C LEU A 351 23.79 8.44 -3.67
N LEU A 352 24.05 8.02 -4.91
CA LEU A 352 24.78 6.79 -5.22
C LEU A 352 26.28 6.91 -4.91
N GLU A 353 26.88 8.07 -5.15
CA GLU A 353 28.27 8.36 -4.78
C GLU A 353 28.45 8.33 -3.25
N ASP A 354 27.61 9.04 -2.49
CA ASP A 354 27.66 9.03 -1.02
C ASP A 354 27.51 7.61 -0.44
N SER A 355 26.60 6.82 -1.03
CA SER A 355 26.37 5.41 -0.64
C SER A 355 27.56 4.50 -0.96
N SER A 356 28.36 4.86 -1.98
CA SER A 356 29.58 4.14 -2.36
C SER A 356 30.75 4.51 -1.43
N LEU A 357 30.88 5.78 -1.06
CA LEU A 357 31.90 6.29 -0.15
C LEU A 357 31.71 5.74 1.27
N GLN A 358 30.49 5.69 1.79
CA GLN A 358 30.21 5.09 3.11
C GLN A 358 30.59 3.60 3.19
N ARG A 359 30.52 2.88 2.06
CA ARG A 359 30.91 1.47 1.99
C ARG A 359 32.43 1.28 2.05
N ALA A 360 33.21 2.25 1.58
CA ALA A 360 34.67 2.21 1.60
C ALA A 360 35.28 2.54 2.98
N HIS A 361 34.55 3.23 3.86
CA HIS A 361 35.05 3.67 5.17
C HIS A 361 34.67 2.76 6.36
N SER A 362 33.95 1.67 6.12
CA SER A 362 33.53 0.75 7.19
C SER A 362 34.54 -0.38 7.40
N SER A 363 35.71 -0.08 7.98
CA SER A 363 36.62 -1.09 8.57
C SER A 363 36.62 -0.94 10.09
N PRO A 364 36.34 -1.98 10.90
CA PRO A 364 36.39 -1.88 12.35
C PRO A 364 37.85 -2.04 12.81
N THR A 365 38.46 -0.97 13.31
CA THR A 365 39.74 -1.06 14.01
C THR A 365 39.48 -1.67 15.39
N LEU A 366 39.86 -2.94 15.57
CA LEU A 366 39.94 -3.61 16.87
C LEU A 366 41.05 -2.94 17.70
N GLN A 367 40.68 -2.28 18.80
CA GLN A 367 41.64 -1.92 19.85
C GLN A 367 41.74 -3.07 20.84
N ASP A 368 42.83 -3.83 20.70
CA ASP A 368 43.36 -4.72 21.71
C ASP A 368 43.82 -3.89 22.91
N SER A 369 43.24 -4.13 24.08
CA SER A 369 43.61 -3.47 25.33
C SER A 369 43.97 -4.52 26.37
N SER A 370 45.15 -5.11 26.18
CA SER A 370 45.90 -5.74 27.25
C SER A 370 46.79 -4.70 27.95
N GLN A 371 46.47 -4.34 29.20
CA GLN A 371 47.49 -4.00 30.19
C GLN A 371 46.97 -4.21 31.61
N ALA A 372 47.75 -5.00 32.35
CA ALA A 372 47.57 -5.38 33.73
C ALA A 372 47.92 -4.24 34.69
N SER A 373 47.36 -4.23 35.91
CA SER A 373 48.07 -4.66 37.14
C SER A 373 47.48 -4.08 38.45
N GLN A 374 47.54 -4.91 39.51
CA GLN A 374 47.61 -4.63 40.96
C GLN A 374 46.28 -4.26 41.67
N ALA A 375 45.70 -5.09 42.55
CA ALA A 375 46.11 -5.62 43.86
C ALA A 375 45.37 -4.91 45.01
N SER A 376 44.51 -5.63 45.73
CA SER A 376 44.39 -5.51 47.19
C SER A 376 43.65 -6.71 47.78
N SER A 377 44.23 -7.19 48.87
CA SER A 377 43.89 -8.36 49.67
C SER A 377 42.73 -8.09 50.63
N THR A 378 41.84 -9.07 50.84
CA THR A 378 41.29 -9.39 52.18
C THR A 378 40.95 -10.88 52.30
N ARG A 379 41.11 -11.38 53.52
CA ARG A 379 41.23 -12.78 53.93
C ARG A 379 39.89 -13.43 54.29
N GLY A 380 39.87 -14.77 54.25
CA GLY A 380 38.96 -15.68 54.96
C GLY A 380 38.63 -16.88 54.05
N GLY A 381 39.15 -18.09 54.18
CA GLY A 381 39.57 -18.84 55.37
C GLY A 381 38.47 -19.85 55.72
N GLY A 382 38.58 -21.11 55.28
CA GLY A 382 37.57 -22.14 55.58
C GLY A 382 37.61 -23.41 54.72
N ASP A 383 38.72 -24.14 54.82
CA ASP A 383 38.91 -25.60 54.68
C ASP A 383 37.75 -26.53 54.26
N SER A 384 37.97 -27.37 53.22
CA SER A 384 37.97 -28.83 53.39
C SER A 384 38.30 -29.59 52.09
N SER A 385 39.18 -30.56 52.29
CA SER A 385 39.87 -31.47 51.38
C SER A 385 39.02 -32.59 50.75
N LYS A 386 39.33 -32.95 49.49
CA LYS A 386 39.66 -34.32 48.96
C LYS A 386 39.58 -34.28 47.42
N ALA A 387 40.69 -34.25 46.67
CA ALA A 387 41.64 -35.32 46.36
C ALA A 387 41.09 -36.44 45.47
N SER A 388 41.42 -36.37 44.16
CA SER A 388 41.77 -37.43 43.18
C SER A 388 41.42 -36.88 41.79
N GLY A 389 42.33 -36.57 40.87
CA GLY A 389 43.48 -37.34 40.44
C GLY A 389 43.08 -38.19 39.23
N TYR A 390 43.27 -37.68 38.00
CA TYR A 390 44.17 -38.25 37.00
C TYR A 390 44.09 -37.44 35.68
N SER A 391 45.25 -37.36 35.04
CA SER A 391 45.55 -36.60 33.84
C SER A 391 45.54 -37.50 32.60
N SER A 392 45.69 -36.85 31.43
CA SER A 392 46.08 -37.40 30.11
C SER A 392 44.93 -37.87 29.22
N SER A 393 44.94 -37.72 27.90
CA SER A 393 45.71 -36.90 26.95
C SER A 393 45.08 -37.11 25.56
N SER A 394 45.42 -36.21 24.63
CA SER A 394 45.57 -36.43 23.18
C SER A 394 44.35 -36.66 22.25
N LYS A 395 44.24 -35.71 21.32
CA LYS A 395 43.44 -35.59 20.07
C LYS A 395 43.69 -36.73 19.03
N PRO A 396 43.27 -36.58 17.75
CA PRO A 396 41.92 -36.64 17.16
C PRO A 396 41.84 -37.74 16.05
N ARG A 397 40.67 -38.01 15.46
CA ARG A 397 40.59 -38.83 14.22
C ARG A 397 39.67 -38.22 13.16
N GLN A 398 40.15 -38.38 11.92
CA GLN A 398 39.79 -37.70 10.68
C GLN A 398 38.46 -38.15 10.04
N GLU A 399 37.97 -37.21 9.24
CA GLU A 399 37.06 -37.27 8.09
C GLU A 399 37.16 -38.52 7.20
N GLY A 400 36.01 -38.98 6.72
CA GLY A 400 35.88 -39.96 5.64
C GLY A 400 34.77 -39.55 4.68
N GLN A 401 35.14 -38.98 3.54
CA GLN A 401 34.29 -38.76 2.37
C GLN A 401 33.79 -40.10 1.81
N ARG A 402 32.52 -40.17 1.39
CA ARG A 402 32.02 -41.20 0.48
C ARG A 402 31.29 -40.56 -0.69
N HIS A 403 31.89 -40.68 -1.88
CA HIS A 403 31.20 -40.64 -3.17
C HIS A 403 30.84 -42.07 -3.58
N SER A 404 29.66 -42.29 -4.16
CA SER A 404 29.44 -43.40 -5.08
C SER A 404 28.27 -43.11 -6.03
N TYR A 405 28.56 -43.30 -7.31
CA TYR A 405 27.73 -43.19 -8.49
C TYR A 405 26.57 -44.20 -8.52
N ARG A 406 25.48 -43.86 -9.24
CA ARG A 406 24.71 -44.86 -9.98
C ARG A 406 24.16 -44.31 -11.30
N GLN A 407 24.55 -45.02 -12.37
CA GLN A 407 24.22 -44.80 -13.77
C GLN A 407 22.77 -45.18 -14.11
N ALA A 408 22.39 -44.69 -15.29
CA ALA A 408 21.15 -44.85 -16.03
C ALA A 408 20.81 -46.29 -16.45
N VAL A 409 19.51 -46.53 -16.69
CA VAL A 409 19.02 -47.53 -17.65
C VAL A 409 17.87 -46.90 -18.45
N LYS A 410 18.06 -46.81 -19.78
CA LYS A 410 17.01 -46.59 -20.77
C LYS A 410 16.26 -47.90 -21.03
N LYS A 411 14.95 -47.81 -21.23
CA LYS A 411 14.24 -48.45 -22.35
C LYS A 411 13.14 -47.51 -22.81
#